data_AF-A0AAW4TR26-F1
#
_entry.id   AF-A0AAW4TR26-F1
#
_cell.length_a   1.000
_cell.length_b   1.000
_cell.length_c   1.000
_cell.angle_alpha   90.00
_cell.angle_beta   90.00
_cell.angle_gamma   90.00
#
_symmetry.space_group_name_H-M   'P 1'
#
loop_
_entity.id
_entity.type
_entity.pdbx_description
1 polymer ?
#
loop_
_entity_poly.entity_id
_entity_poly.type
_entity_poly.pdbx_seq_one_letter_code
_entity_poly.pdbx_strand_id
1 'polypeptide(L)'
;MPLIIAGRLHDLPLELRDGLGAFRYDVFVRRLGWPLPDVKENETIEWDHFDGENTIQLVELTSEGQICGCARLMPTTAPYLLQELLPQSSNLDFPSSPTVWELSRFAGSGMQLFPYVMAVAASLGAIRIIGVVTHAIARLYRRFGLDLQYMGPHPEPATSPFVVCAIDLTPVAFANLGTDLDSLRSSITWHRSLTSNVPSSLGTVPRVARCAADVQ
;
A
#
# COMPACT_ATOMS: atom_id res chain seq x y z
N MET A 1 20.45 -10.06 -2.17
CA MET A 1 19.19 -9.61 -1.53
C MET A 1 18.45 -8.77 -2.55
N PRO A 2 17.12 -8.90 -2.68
CA PRO A 2 16.35 -8.02 -3.56
C PRO A 2 16.49 -6.57 -3.08
N LEU A 3 16.63 -5.63 -4.01
CA LEU A 3 16.63 -4.22 -3.67
C LEU A 3 15.18 -3.74 -3.65
N ILE A 4 14.70 -3.39 -2.46
CA ILE A 4 13.34 -2.91 -2.25
C ILE A 4 13.36 -1.41 -2.02
N ILE A 5 12.60 -0.68 -2.84
CA ILE A 5 12.39 0.75 -2.71
C ILE A 5 10.95 1.00 -2.30
N ALA A 6 10.72 1.88 -1.33
CA ALA A 6 9.40 2.31 -0.91
C ALA A 6 9.30 3.85 -0.83
N GLY A 7 8.17 4.41 -1.24
CA GLY A 7 7.94 5.86 -1.16
C GLY A 7 6.64 6.27 -1.83
N ARG A 8 6.27 7.54 -1.70
CA ARG A 8 5.16 8.09 -2.49
C ARG A 8 5.59 8.19 -3.95
N LEU A 9 4.63 8.07 -4.88
CA LEU A 9 4.94 8.10 -6.31
C LEU A 9 5.74 9.36 -6.70
N HIS A 10 5.36 10.53 -6.21
CA HIS A 10 6.05 11.79 -6.53
C HIS A 10 7.45 11.92 -5.89
N ASP A 11 7.76 11.11 -4.87
CA ASP A 11 9.05 11.09 -4.16
C ASP A 11 10.06 10.15 -4.83
N LEU A 12 9.58 9.23 -5.67
CA LEU A 12 10.45 8.33 -6.43
C LEU A 12 11.21 9.10 -7.53
N PRO A 13 12.46 8.69 -7.85
CA PRO A 13 13.20 9.23 -8.97
C PRO A 13 12.43 9.07 -10.29
N LEU A 14 12.52 10.06 -11.18
CA LEU A 14 11.76 10.09 -12.43
C LEU A 14 11.89 8.79 -13.23
N GLU A 15 13.11 8.29 -13.41
CA GLU A 15 13.38 7.04 -14.14
C GLU A 15 12.70 5.82 -13.50
N LEU A 16 12.67 5.77 -12.17
CA LEU A 16 12.01 4.69 -11.43
C LEU A 16 10.49 4.76 -11.57
N ARG A 17 9.92 5.97 -11.57
CA ARG A 17 8.48 6.17 -11.80
C ARG A 17 8.10 5.73 -13.21
N ASP A 18 8.82 6.20 -14.22
CA ASP A 18 8.51 5.89 -15.62
C ASP A 18 8.63 4.39 -15.87
N GLY A 19 9.68 3.76 -15.34
CA GLY A 19 9.84 2.30 -15.34
C GLY A 19 8.69 1.58 -14.62
N LEU A 20 8.26 2.07 -13.45
CA LEU A 20 7.18 1.46 -12.68
C LEU A 20 5.86 1.51 -13.44
N GLY A 21 5.54 2.66 -14.05
CA GLY A 21 4.35 2.81 -14.89
C GLY A 21 4.35 1.83 -16.05
N ALA A 22 5.49 1.69 -16.74
CA ALA A 22 5.64 0.75 -17.85
C ALA A 22 5.54 -0.73 -17.40
N PHE A 23 6.15 -1.07 -16.25
CA PHE A 23 6.04 -2.40 -15.66
C PHE A 23 4.59 -2.75 -15.30
N ARG A 24 3.88 -1.82 -14.65
CA ARG A 24 2.47 -1.98 -14.31
C ARG A 24 1.60 -2.18 -15.55
N TYR A 25 1.84 -1.42 -16.62
CA TYR A 25 1.14 -1.58 -17.88
C TYR A 25 1.38 -2.97 -18.50
N ASP A 26 2.63 -3.42 -18.58
CA ASP A 26 2.94 -4.75 -19.12
C ASP A 26 2.25 -5.86 -18.33
N VAL A 27 2.26 -5.78 -16.99
CA VAL A 27 1.65 -6.80 -16.15
C VAL A 27 0.12 -6.73 -16.19
N PHE A 28 -0.47 -5.62 -15.76
CA PHE A 28 -1.90 -5.54 -15.49
C PHE A 28 -2.74 -5.40 -16.77
N VAL A 29 -2.25 -4.64 -17.75
CA VAL A 29 -2.97 -4.39 -19.00
C VAL A 29 -2.62 -5.44 -20.04
N ARG A 30 -1.34 -5.58 -20.41
CA ARG A 30 -0.96 -6.46 -21.54
C ARG A 30 -1.07 -7.94 -21.22
N ARG A 31 -0.50 -8.38 -20.08
CA ARG A 31 -0.42 -9.81 -19.73
C ARG A 31 -1.68 -10.33 -19.06
N LEU A 32 -2.22 -9.57 -18.10
CA LEU A 32 -3.43 -9.97 -17.36
C LEU A 32 -4.74 -9.52 -18.02
N GLY A 33 -4.68 -8.60 -18.99
CA GLY A 33 -5.86 -8.19 -19.77
C GLY A 33 -6.91 -7.44 -18.94
N TRP A 34 -6.51 -6.73 -17.88
CA TRP A 34 -7.48 -6.04 -17.03
C TRP A 34 -8.14 -4.88 -17.80
N PRO A 35 -9.47 -4.80 -17.84
CA PRO A 35 -10.17 -3.68 -18.45
C PRO A 35 -10.12 -2.48 -17.51
N LEU A 36 -9.05 -1.69 -17.59
CA LEU A 36 -8.89 -0.48 -16.78
C LEU A 36 -9.54 0.71 -17.50
N PRO A 37 -10.41 1.48 -16.82
CA PRO A 37 -11.20 2.54 -17.47
C PRO A 37 -10.34 3.70 -18.00
N ASP A 38 -9.18 3.94 -17.40
CA ASP A 38 -8.35 5.11 -17.68
C ASP A 38 -7.25 4.86 -18.70
N VAL A 39 -7.02 3.61 -19.11
CA VAL A 39 -5.93 3.25 -20.02
C VAL A 39 -6.38 3.33 -21.47
N LYS A 40 -5.79 4.25 -22.24
CA LYS A 40 -6.09 4.42 -23.68
C LYS A 40 -5.30 3.41 -24.53
N GLU A 41 -5.79 3.11 -25.74
CA GLU A 41 -5.15 2.16 -26.68
C GLU A 41 -3.67 2.46 -26.97
N ASN A 42 -3.24 3.73 -26.90
CA ASN A 42 -1.87 4.16 -27.18
C ASN A 42 -1.03 4.43 -25.93
N GLU A 43 -1.56 4.16 -24.73
CA GLU A 43 -0.78 4.32 -23.49
C GLU A 43 0.15 3.13 -23.27
N THR A 44 1.30 3.40 -22.68
CA THR A 44 2.34 2.41 -22.37
C THR A 44 2.69 2.39 -20.89
N ILE A 45 1.95 3.15 -20.09
CA ILE A 45 2.10 3.28 -18.65
C ILE A 45 0.73 3.07 -18.00
N GLU A 46 0.72 2.56 -16.77
CA GLU A 46 -0.52 2.36 -16.02
C GLU A 46 -0.48 3.12 -14.70
N TRP A 47 -1.39 4.08 -14.57
CA TRP A 47 -1.69 4.83 -13.36
C TRP A 47 -3.20 4.99 -13.26
N ASP A 48 -3.74 5.01 -12.05
CA ASP A 48 -5.14 5.35 -11.79
C ASP A 48 -5.23 6.52 -10.77
N HIS A 49 -6.44 6.97 -10.46
CA HIS A 49 -6.64 8.09 -9.54
C HIS A 49 -6.23 7.81 -8.09
N PHE A 50 -5.96 6.55 -7.72
CA PHE A 50 -5.43 6.20 -6.41
C PHE A 50 -3.90 6.36 -6.31
N ASP A 51 -3.20 6.62 -7.42
CA ASP A 51 -1.77 6.89 -7.44
C ASP A 51 -1.41 8.33 -6.99
N GLY A 52 -2.09 8.79 -5.94
CA GLY A 52 -1.96 10.13 -5.35
C GLY A 52 -0.99 10.24 -4.17
N GLU A 53 -1.11 11.34 -3.42
CA GLU A 53 -0.18 11.72 -2.35
C GLU A 53 -0.18 10.80 -1.12
N ASN A 54 -1.27 10.10 -0.87
CA ASN A 54 -1.42 9.27 0.33
C ASN A 54 -0.96 7.82 0.11
N THR A 55 -0.55 7.50 -1.11
CA THR A 55 -0.27 6.13 -1.54
C THR A 55 1.23 5.85 -1.54
N ILE A 56 1.60 4.69 -0.99
CA ILE A 56 2.98 4.21 -0.97
C ILE A 56 3.15 3.17 -2.05
N GLN A 57 4.10 3.42 -2.95
CA GLN A 57 4.56 2.47 -3.95
C GLN A 57 5.74 1.70 -3.38
N LEU A 58 5.74 0.39 -3.60
CA LEU A 58 6.90 -0.47 -3.42
C LEU A 58 7.38 -0.94 -4.79
N VAL A 59 8.70 -0.95 -4.98
CA VAL A 59 9.36 -1.41 -6.19
C VAL A 59 10.45 -2.40 -5.83
N GLU A 60 10.42 -3.57 -6.46
CA GLU A 60 11.46 -4.59 -6.38
C GLU A 60 12.35 -4.47 -7.62
N LEU A 61 13.66 -4.33 -7.39
CA LEU A 61 14.67 -4.25 -8.43
C LEU A 61 15.56 -5.51 -8.46
N THR A 62 15.92 -5.95 -9.66
CA THR A 62 16.98 -6.94 -9.87
C THR A 62 18.36 -6.35 -9.55
N SER A 63 19.39 -7.19 -9.54
CA SER A 63 20.79 -6.74 -9.39
C SER A 63 21.25 -5.77 -10.49
N GLU A 64 20.60 -5.81 -11.65
CA GLU A 64 20.86 -4.94 -12.80
C GLU A 64 19.99 -3.66 -12.78
N GLY A 65 19.26 -3.42 -11.68
CA GLY A 65 18.40 -2.25 -11.51
C GLY A 65 17.11 -2.29 -12.33
N GLN A 66 16.71 -3.45 -12.86
CA GLN A 66 15.46 -3.59 -13.60
C GLN A 66 14.30 -3.85 -12.65
N ILE A 67 13.13 -3.27 -12.91
CA ILE A 67 11.94 -3.53 -12.11
C ILE A 67 11.43 -4.95 -12.39
N CYS A 68 11.34 -5.76 -11.35
CA CYS A 68 10.82 -7.12 -11.41
C CYS A 68 9.60 -7.35 -10.51
N GLY A 69 9.21 -6.36 -9.71
CA GLY A 69 8.02 -6.42 -8.89
C GLY A 69 7.55 -5.05 -8.41
N CYS A 70 6.27 -4.97 -8.05
CA CYS A 70 5.68 -3.79 -7.44
C CYS A 70 4.53 -4.14 -6.49
N ALA A 71 4.22 -3.21 -5.61
CA ALA A 71 3.02 -3.24 -4.79
C ALA A 71 2.57 -1.80 -4.47
N ARG A 72 1.29 -1.63 -4.17
CA ARG A 72 0.72 -0.35 -3.77
C ARG A 72 -0.01 -0.48 -2.44
N LEU A 73 0.33 0.38 -1.49
CA LEU A 73 -0.31 0.47 -0.18
C LEU A 73 -1.07 1.80 -0.04
N MET A 74 -2.34 1.72 0.36
CA MET A 74 -3.21 2.89 0.60
C MET A 74 -3.75 2.90 2.03
N PRO A 75 -3.82 4.04 2.71
CA PRO A 75 -4.44 4.13 4.02
C PRO A 75 -5.96 4.06 3.89
N THR A 76 -6.61 3.26 4.75
CA THR A 76 -8.08 3.16 4.73
C THR A 76 -8.81 4.40 5.28
N THR A 77 -8.06 5.38 5.79
CA THR A 77 -8.57 6.70 6.21
C THR A 77 -8.75 7.68 5.04
N ALA A 78 -8.39 7.28 3.81
CA ALA A 78 -8.59 8.02 2.58
C ALA A 78 -9.33 7.11 1.57
N PRO A 79 -9.81 7.61 0.42
CA PRO A 79 -10.38 6.75 -0.62
C PRO A 79 -9.41 5.64 -1.04
N TYR A 80 -9.92 4.41 -1.17
CA TYR A 80 -9.14 3.22 -1.54
C TYR A 80 -9.94 2.28 -2.45
N LEU A 81 -9.25 1.38 -3.16
CA LEU A 81 -9.77 0.67 -4.32
C LEU A 81 -11.00 -0.20 -4.00
N LEU A 82 -10.97 -0.95 -2.90
CA LEU A 82 -12.06 -1.84 -2.48
C LEU A 82 -13.41 -1.11 -2.32
N GLN A 83 -13.41 0.18 -1.93
CA GLN A 83 -14.64 0.97 -1.80
C GLN A 83 -15.31 1.23 -3.16
N GLU A 84 -14.52 1.33 -4.23
CA GLU A 84 -15.01 1.58 -5.59
C GLU A 84 -15.20 0.29 -6.40
N LEU A 85 -14.39 -0.73 -6.13
CA LEU A 85 -14.44 -2.01 -6.85
C LEU A 85 -15.69 -2.83 -6.51
N LEU A 86 -16.19 -2.69 -5.28
CA LEU A 86 -17.29 -3.51 -4.79
C LEU A 86 -18.61 -2.73 -4.79
N PRO A 87 -19.72 -3.38 -5.16
CA PRO A 87 -21.04 -2.77 -5.05
C PRO A 87 -21.32 -2.31 -3.62
N GLN A 88 -22.00 -1.17 -3.46
CA GLN A 88 -22.48 -0.70 -2.15
C GLN A 88 -23.40 -1.72 -1.45
N SER A 89 -23.99 -2.67 -2.19
CA SER A 89 -24.81 -3.77 -1.67
C SER A 89 -24.02 -4.97 -1.12
N SER A 90 -22.68 -4.88 -1.08
CA SER A 90 -21.82 -6.01 -0.70
C SER A 90 -21.92 -6.44 0.77
N ASN A 91 -22.70 -5.75 1.61
CA ASN A 91 -22.80 -5.96 3.07
C ASN A 91 -21.42 -6.03 3.76
N LEU A 92 -20.41 -5.41 3.14
CA LEU A 92 -19.04 -5.37 3.63
C LEU A 92 -18.84 -4.08 4.41
N ASP A 93 -18.37 -4.21 5.64
CA ASP A 93 -17.88 -3.08 6.41
C ASP A 93 -16.48 -2.71 5.90
N PHE A 94 -16.43 -1.62 5.15
CA PHE A 94 -15.19 -1.00 4.68
C PHE A 94 -14.53 -0.27 5.84
N PRO A 95 -13.37 -0.75 6.35
CA PRO A 95 -12.73 -0.11 7.49
C PRO A 95 -12.27 1.30 7.13
N SER A 96 -12.31 2.20 8.12
CA SER A 96 -11.61 3.48 8.07
C SER A 96 -10.77 3.61 9.33
N SER A 97 -9.49 3.24 9.24
CA SER A 97 -8.60 3.17 10.40
C SER A 97 -7.17 3.51 10.03
N PRO A 98 -6.44 4.31 10.83
CA PRO A 98 -5.03 4.61 10.59
C PRO A 98 -4.13 3.37 10.70
N THR A 99 -4.61 2.30 11.32
CA THR A 99 -3.88 1.04 11.50
C THR A 99 -4.26 -0.05 10.49
N VAL A 100 -5.11 0.25 9.52
CA VAL A 100 -5.51 -0.68 8.45
C VAL A 100 -5.17 -0.05 7.10
N TRP A 101 -4.44 -0.80 6.29
CA TRP A 101 -4.02 -0.38 4.96
C TRP A 101 -4.51 -1.35 3.89
N GLU A 102 -4.85 -0.85 2.72
CA GLU A 102 -5.17 -1.68 1.56
C GLU A 102 -3.92 -1.97 0.74
N LEU A 103 -3.76 -3.23 0.31
CA LEU A 103 -2.82 -3.67 -0.72
C LEU A 103 -3.54 -3.80 -2.07
N SER A 104 -2.96 -3.20 -3.10
CA SER A 104 -3.36 -3.36 -4.50
C SER A 104 -2.13 -3.38 -5.42
N ARG A 105 -2.34 -3.59 -6.73
CA ARG A 105 -1.28 -3.60 -7.77
C ARG A 105 -0.05 -4.42 -7.37
N PHE A 106 -0.28 -5.60 -6.81
CA PHE A 106 0.75 -6.52 -6.38
C PHE A 106 1.18 -7.43 -7.54
N ALA A 107 2.44 -7.34 -7.95
CA ALA A 107 3.03 -8.14 -9.02
C ALA A 107 4.52 -8.37 -8.77
N GLY A 108 5.07 -9.49 -9.26
CA GLY A 108 6.50 -9.81 -9.15
C GLY A 108 6.75 -11.19 -8.56
N SER A 109 7.80 -11.31 -7.75
CA SER A 109 8.31 -12.57 -7.17
C SER A 109 7.38 -13.24 -6.12
N GLY A 110 6.14 -12.76 -5.99
CA GLY A 110 5.12 -13.35 -5.11
C GLY A 110 5.54 -13.35 -3.65
N MET A 111 5.78 -14.53 -3.08
CA MET A 111 6.11 -14.67 -1.65
C MET A 111 7.51 -14.19 -1.28
N GLN A 112 8.36 -13.81 -2.24
CA GLN A 112 9.62 -13.13 -1.95
C GLN A 112 9.42 -11.62 -1.69
N LEU A 113 8.50 -10.97 -2.42
CA LEU A 113 8.16 -9.56 -2.24
C LEU A 113 7.16 -9.32 -1.10
N PHE A 114 6.20 -10.23 -0.91
CA PHE A 114 5.10 -10.04 0.05
C PHE A 114 5.53 -9.70 1.49
N PRO A 115 6.58 -10.32 2.08
CA PRO A 115 7.03 -9.94 3.42
C PRO A 115 7.46 -8.47 3.52
N TYR A 116 8.06 -7.91 2.47
CA TYR A 116 8.43 -6.49 2.43
C TYR A 116 7.20 -5.59 2.40
N VAL A 117 6.13 -6.00 1.72
CA VAL A 117 4.84 -5.29 1.75
C VAL A 117 4.30 -5.23 3.18
N MET A 118 4.31 -6.36 3.89
CA MET A 118 3.93 -6.42 5.31
C MET A 118 4.81 -5.51 6.17
N ALA A 119 6.12 -5.52 5.96
CA ALA A 119 7.07 -4.70 6.72
C ALA A 119 6.89 -3.19 6.45
N VAL A 120 6.64 -2.79 5.20
CA VAL A 120 6.34 -1.40 4.84
C VAL A 120 5.05 -0.95 5.50
N ALA A 121 3.96 -1.72 5.39
CA ALA A 121 2.70 -1.40 6.05
C ALA A 121 2.86 -1.27 7.58
N ALA A 122 3.55 -2.23 8.22
CA ALA A 122 3.82 -2.18 9.65
C ALA A 122 4.67 -0.96 10.04
N SER A 123 5.61 -0.52 9.19
CA SER A 123 6.40 0.71 9.38
C SER A 123 5.58 1.99 9.28
N LEU A 124 4.44 1.92 8.58
CA LEU A 124 3.45 3.00 8.48
C LEU A 124 2.43 2.97 9.62
N GLY A 125 2.59 2.06 10.60
CA GLY A 125 1.67 1.91 11.74
C GLY A 125 0.51 0.94 11.49
N ALA A 126 0.50 0.21 10.37
CA ALA A 126 -0.52 -0.80 10.13
C ALA A 126 -0.35 -1.99 11.08
N ILE A 127 -1.46 -2.53 11.55
CA ILE A 127 -1.53 -3.84 12.20
C ILE A 127 -2.18 -4.89 11.30
N ARG A 128 -2.79 -4.44 10.19
CA ARG A 128 -3.56 -5.27 9.27
C ARG A 128 -3.49 -4.71 7.86
N ILE A 129 -3.37 -5.61 6.89
CA ILE A 129 -3.54 -5.32 5.47
C ILE A 129 -4.85 -5.95 4.99
N ILE A 130 -5.60 -5.23 4.18
CA ILE A 130 -6.77 -5.74 3.44
C ILE A 130 -6.52 -5.67 1.93
N GLY A 131 -7.27 -6.42 1.14
CA GLY A 131 -7.20 -6.31 -0.32
C GLY A 131 -8.01 -7.38 -1.04
N VAL A 132 -8.05 -7.25 -2.36
CA VAL A 132 -8.54 -8.30 -3.25
C VAL A 132 -7.39 -9.18 -3.73
N VAL A 133 -7.61 -10.49 -3.70
CA VAL A 133 -6.68 -11.46 -4.28
C VAL A 133 -7.46 -12.48 -5.09
N THR A 134 -6.81 -13.09 -6.08
CA THR A 134 -7.40 -14.26 -6.76
C THR A 134 -7.44 -15.45 -5.80
N HIS A 135 -8.31 -16.42 -6.07
CA HIS A 135 -8.35 -17.67 -5.31
C HIS A 135 -7.00 -18.41 -5.29
N ALA A 136 -6.21 -18.31 -6.36
CA ALA A 136 -4.88 -18.92 -6.44
C ALA A 136 -3.90 -18.27 -5.45
N ILE A 137 -3.90 -16.94 -5.36
CA ILE A 137 -3.06 -16.21 -4.41
C ILE A 137 -3.53 -16.43 -2.97
N ALA A 138 -4.84 -16.46 -2.71
CA ALA A 138 -5.36 -16.78 -1.38
C ALA A 138 -4.89 -18.17 -0.89
N ARG A 139 -4.93 -19.19 -1.77
CA ARG A 139 -4.38 -20.52 -1.45
C ARG A 139 -2.87 -20.49 -1.23
N LEU A 140 -2.14 -19.70 -2.02
CA LEU A 140 -0.70 -19.55 -1.87
C LEU A 140 -0.35 -18.95 -0.50
N TYR A 141 -1.01 -17.85 -0.10
CA TYR A 141 -0.76 -17.22 1.20
C TYR A 141 -1.02 -18.19 2.37
N ARG A 142 -2.11 -18.96 2.33
CA ARG A 142 -2.37 -20.00 3.34
C ARG A 142 -1.33 -21.09 3.37
N ARG A 143 -0.82 -21.52 2.21
CA ARG A 143 0.26 -22.52 2.12
C ARG A 143 1.54 -22.05 2.81
N PHE A 144 1.77 -20.74 2.83
CA PHE A 144 2.88 -20.09 3.55
C PHE A 144 2.53 -19.76 5.02
N GLY A 145 1.44 -20.29 5.56
CA GLY A 145 1.08 -20.16 6.97
C GLY A 145 0.46 -18.81 7.34
N LEU A 146 0.04 -17.99 6.36
CA LEU A 146 -0.66 -16.75 6.65
C LEU A 146 -2.12 -17.03 7.01
N ASP A 147 -2.58 -16.40 8.10
CA ASP A 147 -3.99 -16.42 8.49
C ASP A 147 -4.78 -15.40 7.63
N LEU A 148 -5.48 -15.93 6.63
CA LEU A 148 -6.32 -15.14 5.72
C LEU A 148 -7.76 -15.13 6.19
N GLN A 149 -8.17 -13.98 6.75
CA GLN A 149 -9.53 -13.71 7.18
C GLN A 149 -10.34 -13.19 5.99
N TYR A 150 -11.35 -13.94 5.55
CA TYR A 150 -12.24 -13.45 4.50
C TYR A 150 -13.12 -12.31 5.02
N MET A 151 -13.19 -11.23 4.25
CA MET A 151 -14.13 -10.15 4.51
C MET A 151 -15.34 -10.40 3.59
N GLY A 152 -16.51 -10.61 4.18
CA GLY A 152 -17.77 -10.84 3.45
C GLY A 152 -18.17 -12.29 3.32
N PRO A 153 -19.35 -12.55 2.71
CA PRO A 153 -19.83 -13.91 2.50
C PRO A 153 -18.79 -14.67 1.68
N HIS A 154 -18.43 -15.88 2.12
CA HIS A 154 -17.46 -16.73 1.44
C HIS A 154 -17.94 -16.92 -0.01
N PRO A 155 -17.26 -16.35 -1.02
CA PRO A 155 -17.75 -16.47 -2.37
C PRO A 155 -17.64 -17.94 -2.75
N GLU A 156 -18.73 -18.55 -3.22
CA GLU A 156 -18.57 -19.78 -3.99
C GLU A 156 -17.59 -19.46 -5.13
N PRO A 157 -16.51 -20.25 -5.34
CA PRO A 157 -15.51 -19.95 -6.38
C PRO A 157 -16.09 -19.78 -7.78
N ALA A 158 -17.32 -20.27 -7.99
CA ALA A 158 -18.08 -20.16 -9.24
C ALA A 158 -18.57 -18.73 -9.56
N THR A 159 -18.67 -17.82 -8.58
CA THR A 159 -19.37 -16.54 -8.76
C THR A 159 -18.47 -15.30 -8.76
N SER A 160 -17.25 -15.38 -8.20
CA SER A 160 -16.29 -14.27 -8.17
C SER A 160 -14.87 -14.72 -8.48
N PRO A 161 -14.15 -14.05 -9.41
CA PRO A 161 -12.77 -14.39 -9.75
C PRO A 161 -11.76 -14.03 -8.63
N PHE A 162 -12.19 -13.22 -7.66
CA PHE A 162 -11.39 -12.78 -6.53
C PHE A 162 -12.14 -12.91 -5.20
N VAL A 163 -11.39 -12.81 -4.12
CA VAL A 163 -11.86 -12.80 -2.74
C VAL A 163 -11.30 -11.57 -2.04
N VAL A 164 -12.08 -11.00 -1.12
CA VAL A 164 -11.59 -9.95 -0.22
C VAL A 164 -11.05 -10.61 1.04
N CYS A 165 -9.83 -10.27 1.42
CA CYS A 165 -9.23 -10.82 2.62
C CYS A 165 -8.45 -9.77 3.42
N ALA A 166 -8.32 -10.05 4.71
CA ALA A 166 -7.45 -9.37 5.65
C ALA A 166 -6.34 -10.31 6.13
N ILE A 167 -5.17 -9.73 6.40
CA ILE A 167 -4.00 -10.41 6.96
C ILE A 167 -3.47 -9.55 8.11
N ASP A 168 -3.36 -10.13 9.29
CA ASP A 168 -2.80 -9.48 10.47
C ASP A 168 -1.27 -9.50 10.47
N LEU A 169 -0.67 -8.35 10.77
CA LEU A 169 0.79 -8.13 10.76
C LEU A 169 1.41 -8.53 12.10
N THR A 170 1.24 -9.79 12.47
CA THR A 170 1.76 -10.32 13.73
C THR A 170 3.20 -10.84 13.58
N PRO A 171 3.99 -10.90 14.67
CA PRO A 171 5.31 -11.55 14.64
C PRO A 171 5.25 -13.00 14.12
N VAL A 172 4.16 -13.72 14.40
CA VAL A 172 3.93 -15.08 13.89
C VAL A 172 3.77 -15.08 12.38
N ALA A 173 3.05 -14.10 11.81
CA ALA A 173 2.90 -13.99 10.36
C ALA A 173 4.24 -13.77 9.66
N PHE A 174 5.12 -12.90 10.20
CA PHE A 174 6.48 -12.75 9.68
C PHE A 174 7.31 -14.03 9.83
N ALA A 175 7.26 -14.67 10.99
CA ALA A 175 7.99 -15.91 11.25
C ALA A 175 7.57 -17.06 10.31
N ASN A 176 6.28 -17.17 9.97
CA ASN A 176 5.78 -18.15 9.01
C ASN A 176 6.34 -17.94 7.60
N LEU A 177 6.70 -16.70 7.26
CA LEU A 177 7.39 -16.36 6.01
C LEU A 177 8.92 -16.49 6.11
N GLY A 178 9.45 -17.01 7.22
CA GLY A 178 10.88 -17.22 7.44
C GLY A 178 11.67 -15.93 7.64
N THR A 179 11.04 -14.88 8.16
CA THR A 179 11.61 -13.55 8.29
C THR A 179 11.14 -12.86 9.57
N ASP A 180 11.74 -11.72 9.89
CA ASP A 180 11.34 -10.85 10.99
C ASP A 180 11.24 -9.40 10.51
N LEU A 181 10.41 -8.63 11.21
CA LEU A 181 10.08 -7.27 10.83
C LEU A 181 11.31 -6.35 10.81
N ASP A 182 12.22 -6.49 11.78
CA ASP A 182 13.35 -5.58 11.95
C ASP A 182 14.40 -5.80 10.85
N SER A 183 14.68 -7.06 10.51
CA SER A 183 15.54 -7.40 9.37
C SER A 183 14.99 -6.82 8.07
N LEU A 184 13.70 -7.02 7.77
CA LEU A 184 13.09 -6.48 6.55
C LEU A 184 13.17 -4.96 6.50
N ARG A 185 12.78 -4.30 7.60
CA ARG A 185 12.83 -2.84 7.73
C ARG A 185 14.20 -2.26 7.43
N SER A 186 15.25 -2.88 7.95
CA SER A 186 16.63 -2.41 7.75
C SER A 186 17.11 -2.48 6.29
N SER A 187 16.45 -3.30 5.45
CA SER A 187 16.82 -3.53 4.05
C SER A 187 15.96 -2.75 3.04
N ILE A 188 14.92 -2.05 3.48
CA ILE A 188 14.06 -1.24 2.61
C ILE A 188 14.68 0.16 2.44
N THR A 189 14.86 0.57 1.19
CA THR A 189 15.28 1.93 0.84
C THR A 189 14.07 2.84 0.75
N TRP A 190 13.96 3.82 1.64
CA TRP A 190 12.87 4.80 1.62
C TRP A 190 13.22 6.04 0.80
N HIS A 191 12.38 6.39 -0.17
CA HIS A 191 12.47 7.64 -0.91
C HIS A 191 11.51 8.68 -0.32
N ARG A 192 12.14 9.71 0.28
CA ARG A 192 11.58 10.77 1.14
C ARG A 192 10.96 10.22 2.45
N SER A 193 11.42 10.77 3.57
CA SER A 193 11.11 10.28 4.92
C SER A 193 9.63 10.43 5.28
N LEU A 194 9.13 9.49 6.08
CA LEU A 194 7.87 9.59 6.84
C LEU A 194 7.99 10.62 7.98
N THR A 195 8.45 11.84 7.71
CA THR A 195 8.31 12.91 8.69
C THR A 195 6.88 13.43 8.63
N SER A 196 6.14 13.20 9.71
CA SER A 196 4.91 13.94 10.01
C SER A 196 5.19 15.44 9.89
N ASN A 197 4.40 16.15 9.09
CA ASN A 197 4.24 17.58 9.27
C ASN A 197 3.59 17.80 10.65
N VAL A 198 4.39 17.84 11.71
CA VAL A 198 3.99 18.52 12.94
C VAL A 198 4.28 20.00 12.68
N PRO A 199 3.27 20.88 12.60
CA PRO A 199 3.53 22.30 12.54
C PRO A 199 4.11 22.72 13.90
N SER A 200 5.43 22.89 13.95
CA SER A 200 6.09 23.59 15.03
C SER A 200 5.76 25.08 14.91
N SER A 201 4.69 25.53 15.55
CA SER A 201 4.47 26.95 15.84
C SER A 201 4.40 27.15 17.36
N LEU A 202 5.59 27.24 17.97
CA LEU A 202 5.74 28.09 19.15
C LEU A 202 5.64 29.55 18.68
N GLY A 203 4.41 30.08 18.70
CA GLY A 203 4.10 31.49 18.49
C GLY A 203 3.80 32.16 19.82
N THR A 204 4.83 32.78 20.39
CA THR A 204 4.87 33.90 21.33
C THR A 204 3.52 34.45 21.85
N VAL A 205 3.30 34.31 23.15
CA VAL A 205 2.28 35.05 23.92
C VAL A 205 2.58 36.55 23.84
N PRO A 206 1.64 37.42 23.39
CA PRO A 206 1.81 38.85 23.50
C PRO A 206 1.66 39.27 24.96
N ARG A 207 2.74 39.81 25.50
CA ARG A 207 2.84 40.44 26.81
C ARG A 207 2.01 41.74 26.77
N VAL A 208 0.83 41.73 27.39
CA VAL A 208 -0.01 42.93 27.51
C VAL A 208 0.71 43.95 28.39
N ALA A 209 0.98 45.12 27.78
CA ALA A 209 1.57 46.27 28.44
C ALA A 209 0.58 46.87 29.45
N ARG A 210 1.09 47.17 30.64
CA ARG A 210 0.43 48.01 31.64
C ARG A 210 0.30 49.43 31.07
N CYS A 211 -0.93 49.96 31.04
CA CYS A 211 -1.16 51.39 31.21
C CYS A 211 -1.94 51.58 32.51
N ALA A 212 -1.27 52.23 33.46
CA ALA A 212 -1.89 52.83 34.63
C ALA A 212 -1.92 54.35 34.40
N ALA A 213 -2.96 54.98 34.96
CA ALA A 213 -3.25 56.41 35.17
C ALA A 213 -4.62 56.76 34.57
N ASP A 214 -5.54 57.47 35.22
CA ASP A 214 -5.70 57.94 36.60
C ASP A 214 -7.07 58.64 36.64
N VAL A 215 -7.73 58.67 37.81
CA VAL A 215 -8.57 59.77 38.37
C VAL A 215 -9.65 60.36 37.41
N GLN A 216 -10.95 60.18 37.64
CA GLN A 216 -11.74 60.70 38.77
C GLN A 216 -13.16 60.11 38.76
#